data_AF-A0A8J4VBC1-F1
#
_entry.id   AF-A0A8J4VBC1-F1
#
_cell.length_a   1.000
_cell.length_b   1.000
_cell.length_c   1.000
_cell.angle_alpha   90.00
_cell.angle_beta   90.00
_cell.angle_gamma   90.00
#
_symmetry.space_group_name_H-M   'P 1'
#
loop_
_entity.id
_entity.type
_entity.pdbx_description
1 polymer ?
#
loop_
_entity_poly.entity_id
_entity_poly.type
_entity_poly.pdbx_seq_one_letter_code
_entity_poly.pdbx_strand_id
1 'polypeptide(L)'
;MSEQQQQQQQDQQQPQQSITNEQLPLLQTVEELVEELRCSVIVVEEFQTPSQQLLYNKLNNIISLFEKIESNRHVFNDVEIPLEIFRVIDQSKNPDLYVKETLQNCLSANEKTKGKVESIRSFKNDLEKHIADSFPDEYKDYKSMLTQDNNNNDNNNS
;
A
#
# COMPACT_ATOMS: atom_id res chain seq x y z
N MET A 1 5.38 -11.11 33.73
CA MET A 1 4.31 -10.50 32.90
C MET A 1 4.93 -9.41 32.01
N SER A 2 6.09 -9.68 31.40
CA SER A 2 6.99 -8.58 30.96
C SER A 2 7.61 -8.79 29.58
N GLU A 3 7.73 -10.04 29.09
CA GLU A 3 8.32 -10.32 27.77
C GLU A 3 7.30 -10.20 26.63
N GLN A 4 6.04 -10.61 26.83
CA GLN A 4 4.97 -10.42 25.84
C GLN A 4 4.59 -8.95 25.63
N GLN A 5 4.82 -8.07 26.61
CA GLN A 5 4.63 -6.62 26.45
C GLN A 5 5.83 -5.94 25.80
N GLN A 6 7.04 -6.49 25.90
CA GLN A 6 8.21 -5.99 25.18
C GLN A 6 8.21 -6.37 23.70
N GLN A 7 7.62 -7.53 23.37
CA GLN A 7 7.51 -7.96 21.97
C GLN A 7 6.45 -7.16 21.19
N GLN A 8 5.36 -6.73 21.85
CA GLN A 8 4.35 -5.85 21.24
C GLN A 8 4.80 -4.40 21.02
N GLN A 9 5.90 -3.95 21.66
CA GLN A 9 6.46 -2.62 21.42
C GLN A 9 7.47 -2.58 20.26
N GLN A 10 7.98 -3.73 19.80
CA GLN A 10 8.88 -3.77 18.63
C GLN A 10 8.12 -3.66 17.29
N ASP A 11 6.84 -4.02 17.25
CA ASP A 11 6.00 -3.92 16.04
C ASP A 11 5.43 -2.50 15.76
N GLN A 12 5.79 -1.49 16.56
CA GLN A 12 5.44 -0.08 16.30
C GLN A 12 6.54 0.72 15.60
N GLN A 13 7.56 0.06 15.04
CA GLN A 13 8.42 0.73 14.07
C GLN A 13 7.60 0.98 12.80
N GLN A 14 7.21 2.25 12.62
CA GLN A 14 6.79 2.74 11.32
C GLN A 14 7.81 2.28 10.27
N PRO A 15 7.39 1.78 9.10
CA PRO A 15 8.30 1.67 7.98
C PRO A 15 8.71 3.09 7.60
N GLN A 16 9.85 3.53 8.12
CA GLN A 16 10.49 4.77 7.71
C GLN A 16 10.93 4.53 6.27
N GLN A 17 10.31 5.24 5.32
CA GLN A 17 10.68 5.20 3.92
C GLN A 17 12.14 5.67 3.81
N SER A 18 13.07 4.73 3.67
CA SER A 18 14.43 5.04 3.27
C SER A 18 14.38 5.44 1.80
N ILE A 19 14.42 6.76 1.53
CA ILE A 19 14.75 7.27 0.21
C ILE A 19 16.05 6.56 -0.20
N THR A 20 16.00 5.77 -1.27
CA THR A 20 17.19 5.10 -1.78
C THR A 20 18.10 6.16 -2.41
N ASN A 21 19.42 5.98 -2.30
CA ASN A 21 20.39 6.93 -2.86
C ASN A 21 20.17 7.21 -4.37
N GLU A 22 19.50 6.30 -5.07
CA GLU A 22 19.15 6.41 -6.50
C GLU A 22 17.99 7.38 -6.77
N GLN A 23 17.10 7.60 -5.80
CA GLN A 23 15.95 8.51 -5.92
C GLN A 23 16.28 9.96 -5.55
N LEU A 24 17.35 10.15 -4.78
CA LEU A 24 17.78 11.45 -4.27
C LEU A 24 18.08 12.49 -5.39
N PRO A 25 18.74 12.15 -6.51
CA PRO A 25 19.04 13.12 -7.57
C PRO A 25 17.79 13.69 -8.24
N LEU A 26 16.75 12.85 -8.43
CA LEU A 26 15.49 13.27 -9.02
C LEU A 26 14.72 14.18 -8.06
N LEU A 27 14.67 13.83 -6.77
CA LEU A 27 14.07 14.69 -5.74
C LEU A 27 14.75 16.07 -5.71
N GLN A 28 16.08 16.11 -5.68
CA GLN A 28 16.85 17.35 -5.73
C GLN A 28 16.56 18.17 -7.00
N THR A 29 16.47 17.51 -8.15
CA THR A 29 16.15 18.19 -9.42
C THR A 29 14.75 18.82 -9.39
N VAL A 30 13.77 18.15 -8.77
CA VAL A 30 12.40 18.68 -8.61
C VAL A 30 12.41 19.87 -7.64
N GLU A 31 13.13 19.80 -6.53
CA GLU A 31 13.29 20.92 -5.60
C GLU A 31 13.95 22.13 -6.27
N GLU A 32 15.02 21.91 -7.04
CA GLU A 32 15.69 22.94 -7.84
C GLU A 32 14.73 23.58 -8.85
N LEU A 33 13.87 22.79 -9.51
CA LEU A 33 12.89 23.29 -10.46
C LEU A 33 11.84 24.18 -9.78
N VAL A 34 11.31 23.76 -8.63
CA VAL A 34 10.32 24.55 -7.87
C VAL A 34 10.93 25.89 -7.45
N GLU A 35 12.17 25.88 -6.98
CA GLU A 35 12.87 27.09 -6.56
C GLU A 35 13.21 28.01 -7.75
N GLU A 36 13.62 27.45 -8.88
CA GLU A 36 13.92 28.23 -10.09
C GLU A 36 12.65 28.87 -10.67
N LEU A 37 11.52 28.17 -10.63
CA LEU A 37 10.20 28.73 -10.98
C LEU A 37 9.82 29.88 -10.04
N ARG A 38 9.96 29.69 -8.73
CA ARG A 38 9.68 30.72 -7.72
C ARG A 38 10.52 31.98 -7.95
N CYS A 39 11.83 31.81 -8.14
CA CYS A 39 12.75 32.91 -8.43
C CYS A 39 12.45 33.59 -9.78
N SER A 40 12.01 32.84 -10.78
CA SER A 40 11.61 33.39 -12.08
C SER A 40 10.41 34.31 -11.97
N VAL A 41 9.40 33.94 -11.16
CA VAL A 41 8.24 34.79 -10.89
C VAL A 41 8.68 36.14 -10.31
N ILE A 42 9.61 36.15 -9.35
CA ILE A 42 10.13 37.41 -8.77
C ILE A 42 10.78 38.31 -9.84
N VAL A 43 11.61 37.73 -10.73
CA VAL A 43 12.25 38.49 -11.81
C VAL A 43 11.21 39.06 -12.79
N VAL A 44 10.11 38.35 -13.02
CA VAL A 44 9.02 38.82 -13.88
C VAL A 44 8.20 39.91 -13.20
N GLU A 45 7.92 39.80 -11.90
CA GLU A 45 7.18 40.81 -11.13
C GLU A 45 7.94 42.15 -11.04
N GLU A 46 9.27 42.11 -10.90
CA GLU A 46 10.13 43.29 -10.79
C GLU A 46 10.90 43.58 -12.09
N PHE A 47 10.32 43.22 -13.24
CA PHE A 47 11.05 43.25 -14.50
C PHE A 47 11.55 44.66 -14.88
N GLN A 48 12.84 44.72 -15.21
CA GLN A 48 13.50 45.90 -15.77
C GLN A 48 14.29 45.50 -17.02
N THR A 49 14.54 46.43 -17.96
CA THR A 49 15.30 46.15 -19.18
C THR A 49 16.64 45.41 -18.95
N PRO A 50 17.44 45.75 -17.90
CA PRO A 50 18.67 45.00 -17.60
C PRO A 50 18.45 43.54 -17.16
N SER A 51 17.28 43.22 -16.59
CA SER A 51 16.93 41.88 -16.10
C SER A 51 16.56 40.89 -17.22
N GLN A 52 16.44 41.35 -18.47
CA GLN A 52 16.08 40.50 -19.61
C GLN A 52 17.00 39.30 -19.79
N GLN A 53 18.31 39.50 -19.68
CA GLN A 53 19.29 38.41 -19.81
C GLN A 53 19.19 37.42 -18.65
N LEU A 54 18.93 37.92 -17.43
CA LEU A 54 18.71 37.07 -16.26
C LEU A 54 17.46 36.19 -16.46
N LEU A 55 16.35 36.78 -16.91
CA LEU A 55 15.11 36.04 -17.20
C LEU A 55 15.33 34.97 -18.27
N TYR A 56 16.05 35.29 -19.35
CA TYR A 56 16.40 34.32 -20.39
C TYR A 56 17.20 33.13 -19.85
N ASN A 57 18.20 33.40 -19.00
CA ASN A 57 18.97 32.36 -18.34
C ASN A 57 18.09 31.48 -17.43
N LYS A 58 17.17 32.10 -16.67
CA LYS A 58 16.22 31.35 -15.83
C LYS A 58 15.31 30.44 -16.65
N LEU A 59 14.77 30.93 -17.77
CA LEU A 59 13.94 30.11 -18.66
C LEU A 59 14.71 28.92 -19.24
N ASN A 60 15.96 29.13 -19.67
CA ASN A 60 16.81 28.03 -20.15
C ASN A 60 17.13 27.02 -19.04
N ASN A 61 17.35 27.50 -17.81
CA ASN A 61 17.56 26.62 -16.66
C ASN A 61 16.31 25.78 -16.39
N ILE A 62 15.11 26.36 -16.43
CA ILE A 62 13.85 25.62 -16.29
C ILE A 62 13.74 24.52 -17.36
N ILE A 63 14.02 24.83 -18.62
CA ILE A 63 14.00 23.84 -19.71
C ILE A 63 14.99 22.70 -19.42
N SER A 64 16.23 23.02 -19.02
CA SER A 64 17.25 22.02 -18.69
C SER A 64 16.84 21.15 -17.49
N LEU A 65 16.18 21.73 -16.48
CA LEU A 65 15.68 20.98 -15.33
C LEU A 65 14.54 20.03 -15.73
N PHE A 66 13.63 20.44 -16.61
CA PHE A 66 12.62 19.54 -17.16
C PHE A 66 13.25 18.37 -17.96
N GLU A 67 14.26 18.63 -18.78
CA GLU A 67 14.99 17.58 -19.50
C GLU A 67 15.68 16.59 -18.56
N LYS A 68 16.25 17.08 -17.46
CA LYS A 68 16.85 16.23 -16.41
C LYS A 68 15.80 15.37 -15.70
N ILE A 69 14.62 15.90 -15.39
CA ILE A 69 13.52 15.12 -14.79
C ILE A 69 13.12 13.99 -15.73
N GLU A 70 12.90 14.28 -17.01
CA GLU A 70 12.50 13.28 -18.00
C GLU A 70 13.57 12.19 -18.17
N SER A 71 14.84 12.57 -18.19
CA SER A 71 15.97 11.63 -18.30
C SER A 71 16.06 10.66 -17.11
N ASN A 72 15.59 11.08 -15.92
CA ASN A 72 15.58 10.28 -14.70
C ASN A 72 14.25 9.56 -14.44
N ARG A 73 13.27 9.63 -15.36
CA ARG A 73 11.95 9.00 -15.21
C ARG A 73 12.04 7.50 -14.87
N HIS A 74 13.05 6.82 -15.41
CA HIS A 74 13.25 5.39 -15.25
C HIS A 74 13.48 4.93 -13.80
N VAL A 75 13.89 5.84 -12.90
CA VAL A 75 14.12 5.58 -11.47
C VAL A 75 12.85 5.07 -10.75
N PHE A 76 11.65 5.34 -11.29
CA PHE A 76 10.37 4.93 -10.70
C PHE A 76 9.58 3.94 -11.57
N ASN A 77 10.20 3.28 -12.54
CA ASN A 77 9.49 2.35 -13.44
C ASN A 77 8.82 1.17 -12.71
N ASP A 78 9.39 0.72 -11.60
CA ASP A 78 8.90 -0.42 -10.82
C ASP A 78 7.94 0.00 -9.70
N VAL A 79 7.51 1.27 -9.67
CA VAL A 79 6.62 1.80 -8.63
C VAL A 79 5.23 2.06 -9.21
N GLU A 80 4.24 1.29 -8.74
CA GLU A 80 2.84 1.52 -9.03
C GLU A 80 2.21 2.42 -7.96
N ILE A 81 1.55 3.50 -8.39
CA ILE A 81 0.87 4.44 -7.49
C ILE A 81 -0.65 4.27 -7.64
N PRO A 82 -1.38 3.93 -6.57
CA PRO A 82 -2.84 3.87 -6.59
C PRO A 82 -3.47 5.21 -6.98
N LEU A 83 -4.52 5.19 -7.81
CA LEU A 83 -5.14 6.41 -8.33
C LEU A 83 -5.71 7.30 -7.21
N GLU A 84 -6.14 6.71 -6.11
CA GLU A 84 -6.67 7.40 -4.95
C GLU A 84 -5.64 8.34 -4.31
N ILE A 85 -4.34 8.06 -4.43
CA ILE A 85 -3.28 8.93 -3.93
C ILE A 85 -3.29 10.28 -4.65
N PHE A 86 -3.56 10.32 -5.96
CA PHE A 86 -3.69 11.59 -6.69
C PHE A 86 -4.81 12.46 -6.11
N ARG A 87 -5.96 11.86 -5.79
CA ARG A 87 -7.07 12.58 -5.13
C ARG A 87 -6.68 13.12 -3.75
N VAL A 88 -5.83 12.41 -3.01
CA VAL A 88 -5.34 12.86 -1.70
C VAL A 88 -4.41 14.07 -1.87
N ILE A 89 -3.52 14.04 -2.87
CA ILE A 89 -2.64 15.16 -3.24
C ILE A 89 -3.43 16.38 -3.70
N ASP A 90 -4.41 16.21 -4.59
CA ASP A 90 -5.27 17.30 -5.10
C ASP A 90 -6.04 18.01 -3.98
N GLN A 91 -6.37 17.28 -2.91
CA GLN A 91 -7.03 17.82 -1.72
C GLN A 91 -6.05 18.40 -0.69
N SER A 92 -4.75 18.46 -1.01
CA SER A 92 -3.69 18.90 -0.10
C SER A 92 -3.65 18.11 1.21
N LYS A 93 -4.03 16.82 1.17
CA LYS A 93 -3.99 15.92 2.32
C LYS A 93 -2.70 15.11 2.30
N ASN A 94 -2.26 14.67 3.48
CA ASN A 94 -1.07 13.81 3.59
C ASN A 94 -1.38 12.39 3.06
N PRO A 95 -0.68 11.91 2.00
CA PRO A 95 -0.80 10.54 1.48
C PRO A 95 -0.55 9.44 2.52
N ASP A 96 0.30 9.68 3.51
CA ASP A 96 0.62 8.68 4.55
C ASP A 96 -0.60 8.34 5.41
N LEU A 97 -1.50 9.30 5.60
CA LEU A 97 -2.75 9.07 6.34
C LEU A 97 -3.68 8.14 5.56
N TYR A 98 -3.72 8.26 4.24
CA TYR A 98 -4.47 7.35 3.38
C TYR A 98 -3.90 5.93 3.44
N VAL A 99 -2.57 5.79 3.39
CA VAL A 99 -1.91 4.49 3.52
C VAL A 99 -2.23 3.87 4.88
N LYS A 100 -2.13 4.66 5.95
CA LYS A 100 -2.46 4.22 7.31
C LYS A 100 -3.91 3.74 7.42
N GLU A 101 -4.86 4.52 6.93
CA GLU A 101 -6.29 4.17 6.95
C GLU A 101 -6.55 2.88 6.16
N THR A 102 -5.93 2.76 4.98
CA THR A 102 -6.06 1.56 4.13
C THR A 102 -5.54 0.32 4.85
N LEU A 103 -4.37 0.39 5.49
CA LEU A 103 -3.82 -0.72 6.27
C LEU A 103 -4.72 -1.09 7.45
N GLN A 104 -5.26 -0.10 8.16
CA GLN A 104 -6.20 -0.33 9.27
C GLN A 104 -7.50 -1.00 8.80
N ASN A 105 -8.04 -0.55 7.66
CA ASN A 105 -9.22 -1.17 7.06
C ASN A 105 -8.95 -2.62 6.62
N CYS A 106 -7.78 -2.89 6.03
CA CYS A 106 -7.36 -4.25 5.68
C CYS A 106 -7.25 -5.15 6.91
N LEU A 107 -6.67 -4.65 8.01
CA LEU A 107 -6.58 -5.39 9.27
C LEU A 107 -7.96 -5.71 9.83
N SER A 108 -8.85 -4.71 9.92
CA SER A 108 -10.21 -4.90 10.41
C SER A 108 -11.01 -5.88 9.53
N ALA A 109 -10.85 -5.80 8.21
CA ALA A 109 -11.48 -6.74 7.28
C ALA A 109 -10.97 -8.18 7.46
N ASN A 110 -9.67 -8.35 7.73
CA ASN A 110 -9.07 -9.65 8.02
C ASN A 110 -9.63 -10.25 9.32
N GLU A 111 -9.63 -9.49 10.42
CA GLU A 111 -10.19 -9.94 11.71
C GLU A 111 -11.66 -10.31 11.60
N LYS A 112 -12.46 -9.48 10.90
CA LYS A 112 -13.87 -9.75 10.63
C LYS A 112 -14.06 -11.04 9.83
N THR A 113 -13.21 -11.28 8.83
CA THR A 113 -13.25 -12.49 8.01
C THR A 113 -12.89 -13.72 8.83
N LYS A 114 -11.85 -13.63 9.67
CA LYS A 114 -11.48 -14.69 10.61
C LYS A 114 -12.63 -15.04 11.55
N GLY A 115 -13.28 -14.04 12.16
CA GLY A 115 -14.44 -14.27 13.03
C GLY A 115 -15.62 -14.95 12.31
N LYS A 116 -15.87 -14.61 11.04
CA LYS A 116 -16.87 -15.32 10.21
C LYS A 116 -16.49 -16.78 9.98
N VAL A 117 -15.23 -17.06 9.64
CA VAL A 117 -14.74 -18.44 9.42
C VAL A 117 -14.86 -19.27 10.70
N GLU A 118 -14.50 -18.70 11.85
CA GLU A 118 -14.65 -19.34 13.16
C GLU A 118 -16.11 -19.62 13.50
N SER A 119 -17.01 -18.66 13.25
CA SER A 119 -18.44 -18.82 13.49
C SER A 119 -19.04 -19.92 12.63
N ILE A 120 -18.69 -19.98 11.33
CA ILE A 120 -19.12 -21.04 10.42
C ILE A 120 -18.59 -22.40 10.89
N ARG A 121 -17.33 -22.48 11.32
CA ARG A 121 -16.74 -23.71 11.84
C ARG A 121 -17.45 -24.19 13.12
N SER A 122 -17.74 -23.28 14.05
CA SER A 122 -18.51 -23.61 15.26
C SER A 122 -19.90 -24.14 14.91
N PHE A 123 -20.63 -23.41 14.06
CA PHE A 123 -21.96 -23.83 13.63
C PHE A 123 -21.96 -25.20 12.96
N LYS A 124 -20.97 -25.48 12.09
CA LYS A 124 -20.80 -26.79 11.48
C LYS A 124 -20.62 -27.89 12.54
N ASN A 125 -19.75 -27.66 13.52
CA ASN A 125 -19.50 -28.64 14.59
C ASN A 125 -20.74 -28.89 15.44
N ASP A 126 -21.48 -27.84 15.78
CA ASP A 126 -22.72 -27.94 16.56
C ASP A 126 -23.80 -28.70 15.78
N LEU A 127 -23.94 -28.41 14.48
CA LEU A 127 -24.85 -29.11 13.60
C LEU A 127 -24.48 -30.59 13.45
N GLU A 128 -23.20 -30.90 13.24
CA GLU A 128 -22.71 -32.29 13.18
C GLU A 128 -23.04 -33.06 14.47
N LYS A 129 -22.88 -32.41 15.63
CA LYS A 129 -23.23 -33.01 16.92
C LYS A 129 -24.72 -33.29 17.05
N HIS A 130 -25.58 -32.32 16.73
CA HIS A 130 -27.03 -32.50 16.80
C HIS A 130 -27.55 -33.58 15.84
N ILE A 131 -26.97 -33.69 14.64
CA ILE A 131 -27.30 -34.74 13.69
C ILE A 131 -26.86 -36.10 14.24
N ALA A 132 -25.64 -36.21 14.77
CA ALA A 132 -25.13 -37.45 15.36
C ALA A 132 -25.99 -37.95 16.54
N ASP A 133 -26.48 -37.02 17.38
CA ASP A 133 -27.33 -37.34 18.53
C ASP A 133 -28.75 -37.74 18.11
N SER A 134 -29.30 -37.16 17.05
CA SER A 134 -30.69 -37.38 16.61
C SER A 134 -30.84 -38.56 15.62
N PHE A 135 -29.81 -38.83 14.81
CA PHE A 135 -29.80 -39.81 13.72
C PHE A 135 -28.46 -40.58 13.67
N PRO A 136 -28.17 -41.43 14.67
CA PRO A 136 -26.83 -41.99 14.85
C PRO A 136 -26.41 -42.97 13.74
N ASP A 137 -27.34 -43.75 13.20
CA ASP A 137 -27.05 -44.74 12.16
C ASP A 137 -26.81 -44.05 10.80
N GLU A 138 -27.68 -43.10 10.43
CA GLU A 138 -27.54 -42.31 9.20
C GLU A 138 -26.28 -41.43 9.22
N TYR A 139 -25.92 -40.87 10.37
CA TYR A 139 -24.70 -40.09 10.53
C TYR A 139 -23.43 -40.93 10.35
N LYS A 140 -23.44 -42.19 10.83
CA LYS A 140 -22.34 -43.15 10.65
C LYS A 140 -22.14 -43.51 9.18
N ASP A 141 -23.22 -43.73 8.44
CA ASP A 141 -23.18 -43.97 7.00
C ASP A 141 -22.66 -42.74 6.25
N TYR A 142 -23.16 -41.54 6.57
CA TYR A 142 -22.67 -40.27 6.01
C TYR A 142 -21.16 -40.05 6.25
N LYS A 143 -20.66 -40.26 7.47
CA LYS A 143 -19.23 -40.10 7.77
C LYS A 143 -18.37 -41.10 6.99
N SER A 144 -18.86 -42.32 6.76
CA SER A 144 -18.16 -43.36 6.00
C SER A 144 -18.03 -43.01 4.51
N MET A 145 -19.06 -42.37 3.93
CA MET A 145 -19.01 -41.84 2.56
C MET A 145 -18.04 -40.65 2.45
N LEU A 146 -18.06 -39.74 3.42
CA LEU A 146 -17.18 -38.57 3.44
C LEU A 146 -15.69 -38.93 3.54
N THR A 147 -15.33 -39.98 4.30
CA THR A 147 -13.93 -40.46 4.36
C THR A 147 -13.50 -41.21 3.10
N GLN A 148 -14.41 -41.89 2.40
CA GLN A 148 -14.11 -42.52 1.11
C GLN A 148 -13.85 -41.50 0.00
N ASP A 149 -14.62 -40.42 -0.09
CA ASP A 149 -14.43 -39.37 -1.10
C ASP A 149 -13.11 -38.59 -0.91
N ASN A 150 -12.69 -38.33 0.32
CA ASN A 150 -11.40 -37.68 0.59
C ASN A 150 -10.21 -38.58 0.19
N ASN A 151 -10.28 -39.89 0.49
CA ASN A 151 -9.21 -40.84 0.12
C ASN A 151 -9.13 -41.12 -1.39
N ASN A 152 -10.24 -40.97 -2.13
CA ASN A 152 -10.25 -41.14 -3.59
C ASN A 152 -9.66 -39.94 -4.35
N ASN A 153 -9.71 -38.73 -3.78
CA ASN A 153 -9.10 -37.55 -4.39
C ASN A 153 -7.57 -37.51 -4.23
N ASP A 154 -7.01 -38.12 -3.18
CA ASP A 154 -5.55 -38.19 -2.98
C ASP A 154 -4.88 -39.26 -3.87
N ASN A 155 -5.60 -40.30 -4.30
CA ASN A 155 -5.06 -41.38 -5.14
C ASN A 155 -5.07 -41.10 -6.66
N ASN A 156 -5.68 -40.00 -7.09
CA ASN A 156 -5.73 -39.59 -8.52
C ASN A 156 -4.72 -38.50 -8.89
N ASN A 157 -3.82 -38.12 -7.96
CA ASN A 157 -2.77 -37.12 -8.19
C ASN A 157 -1.36 -37.66 -7.90
N SER A 158 -1.13 -38.98 -8.08
CA SER A 158 0.20 -39.61 -8.09
C SER A 158 0.43 -40.36 -9.40
#